data_AF-A0A220S5Z1-F1
#
_entry.id   AF-A0A220S5Z1-F1
#
_cell.length_a   1.000
_cell.length_b   1.000
_cell.length_c   1.000
_cell.angle_alpha   90.00
_cell.angle_beta   90.00
_cell.angle_gamma   90.00
#
_symmetry.space_group_name_H-M   'P 1'
#
loop_
_entity.id
_entity.type
_entity.pdbx_description
1 polymer ?
#
loop_
_entity_poly.entity_id
_entity_poly.type
_entity_poly.pdbx_seq_one_letter_code
_entity_poly.pdbx_strand_id
1 'polypeptide(L)'
;MNTYKFYTQKGDQYHRIPQMKMYAVIGLLFLAIGFVLWYRTQTMFSLLYLIFLSIVALFYFARMFSTMIIDLGNQTITYKPTLYSATKVYSLNNITDLSMSSKIYVLVLNVRAFIWVDNKALRIGQSLMTPKPMEELLIETEKILGFNNRSENG
;
A
#
# COMPACT_ATOMS: atom_id res chain seq x y z
N MET A 1 -0.22 22.67 13.71
CA MET A 1 -0.45 21.74 12.59
C MET A 1 0.06 20.38 13.02
N ASN A 2 -0.76 19.33 13.00
CA ASN A 2 -0.26 17.97 13.21
C ASN A 2 0.53 17.57 11.96
N THR A 3 1.82 17.31 12.13
CA THR A 3 2.66 16.77 11.05
C THR A 3 2.43 15.27 11.00
N TYR A 4 1.74 14.79 9.97
CA TYR A 4 1.56 13.36 9.70
C TYR A 4 2.72 12.85 8.84
N LYS A 5 3.28 11.70 9.19
CA LYS A 5 4.40 11.08 8.46
C LYS A 5 3.93 10.34 7.21
N PHE A 6 2.71 9.80 7.23
CA PHE A 6 2.16 8.99 6.12
C PHE A 6 1.08 9.70 5.30
N TYR A 7 0.66 10.89 5.74
CA TYR A 7 -0.38 11.68 5.08
C TYR A 7 0.06 13.12 4.86
N THR A 8 -0.40 13.72 3.76
CA THR A 8 -0.32 15.15 3.50
C THR A 8 -1.72 15.75 3.66
N GLN A 9 -1.89 16.64 4.63
CA GLN A 9 -3.15 17.33 4.87
C GLN A 9 -3.30 18.52 3.90
N LYS A 10 -4.46 18.60 3.24
CA LYS A 10 -4.89 19.72 2.38
C LYS A 10 -6.32 20.08 2.75
N GLY A 11 -6.49 21.02 3.68
CA GLY A 11 -7.80 21.32 4.28
C GLY A 11 -8.34 20.11 5.04
N ASP A 12 -9.55 19.66 4.69
CA ASP A 12 -10.23 18.49 5.27
C ASP A 12 -9.86 17.16 4.59
N GLN A 13 -8.95 17.19 3.61
CA GLN A 13 -8.48 16.00 2.89
C GLN A 13 -7.09 15.57 3.33
N TYR A 14 -6.94 14.29 3.62
CA TYR A 14 -5.68 13.65 3.96
C TYR A 14 -5.26 12.72 2.83
N HIS A 15 -4.22 13.13 2.11
CA HIS A 15 -3.67 12.40 0.97
C HIS A 15 -2.57 11.47 1.45
N ARG A 16 -2.72 10.16 1.27
CA ARG A 16 -1.68 9.20 1.65
C ARG A 16 -0.44 9.40 0.77
N ILE A 17 0.72 9.51 1.41
CA ILE A 17 2.00 9.59 0.72
C ILE A 17 2.29 8.23 0.04
N PRO A 18 2.49 8.19 -1.29
CA PRO A 18 2.69 6.94 -2.01
C PRO A 18 4.07 6.34 -1.69
N GLN A 19 4.12 5.01 -1.52
CA GLN A 19 5.36 4.25 -1.25
C GLN A 19 6.18 4.00 -2.53
N MET A 20 6.42 5.05 -3.30
CA MET A 20 6.95 4.94 -4.65
C MET A 20 8.32 4.26 -4.70
N LYS A 21 9.22 4.66 -3.79
CA LYS A 21 10.60 4.15 -3.74
C LYS A 21 10.63 2.64 -3.51
N MET A 22 9.80 2.13 -2.59
CA MET A 22 9.76 0.70 -2.29
C MET A 22 9.33 -0.12 -3.51
N TYR A 23 8.23 0.28 -4.16
CA TYR A 23 7.74 -0.44 -5.33
C TYR A 23 8.69 -0.33 -6.54
N ALA A 24 9.35 0.82 -6.72
CA ALA A 24 10.35 1.01 -7.76
C ALA A 24 11.57 0.09 -7.56
N VAL A 25 12.11 0.01 -6.34
CA VAL A 25 13.26 -0.86 -6.02
C VAL A 25 12.92 -2.33 -6.26
N ILE A 26 11.73 -2.78 -5.82
CA ILE A 26 11.31 -4.17 -6.02
C ILE A 26 11.11 -4.48 -7.52
N GLY A 27 10.47 -3.58 -8.26
CA GLY A 27 10.28 -3.74 -9.71
C GLY A 27 11.61 -3.83 -10.48
N LEU A 28 12.55 -2.92 -10.17
CA LEU A 28 13.89 -2.93 -10.77
C LEU A 28 14.68 -4.18 -10.39
N LEU A 29 14.55 -4.68 -9.16
CA LEU A 29 15.21 -5.91 -8.73
C LEU A 29 14.73 -7.13 -9.52
N PHE A 30 13.42 -7.26 -9.78
CA PHE A 30 12.90 -8.33 -10.63
C PHE A 30 13.40 -8.24 -12.08
N LEU A 31 13.46 -7.04 -12.65
CA LEU A 31 14.04 -6.84 -13.98
C LEU A 31 15.53 -7.19 -14.02
N ALA A 32 16.30 -6.78 -13.02
CA ALA A 32 17.72 -7.07 -12.94
C ALA A 32 17.97 -8.59 -12.87
N ILE A 33 17.21 -9.32 -12.04
CA ILE A 33 17.30 -10.78 -11.96
C ILE A 33 16.98 -11.43 -13.31
N GLY A 34 15.89 -11.01 -13.96
CA GLY A 34 15.51 -11.53 -15.27
C GLY A 34 16.59 -11.29 -16.32
N PHE A 35 17.16 -10.08 -16.34
CA PHE A 35 18.21 -9.71 -17.29
C PHE A 35 19.51 -10.50 -17.07
N VAL A 36 19.92 -10.68 -15.81
CA VAL A 36 21.11 -11.48 -15.46
C VAL A 36 20.92 -12.95 -15.87
N LEU A 37 19.75 -13.54 -15.60
CA LEU A 37 19.45 -14.92 -15.98
C LEU A 37 19.47 -15.11 -17.50
N TRP A 38 18.86 -14.18 -18.23
CA TRP A 38 18.86 -14.19 -19.69
C TRP A 38 20.27 -14.03 -20.27
N TYR A 39 21.02 -13.02 -19.82
CA TYR A 39 22.37 -12.72 -20.32
C TYR A 39 23.33 -13.90 -20.12
N ARG A 40 23.25 -14.61 -18.99
CA ARG A 40 24.16 -15.71 -18.65
C ARG A 40 23.90 -16.99 -19.44
N THR A 41 22.64 -17.28 -19.78
CA THR A 41 22.26 -18.60 -20.33
C THR A 41 21.81 -18.53 -21.79
N GLN A 42 21.17 -17.43 -22.21
CA GLN A 42 20.68 -17.19 -23.57
C GLN A 42 19.82 -18.35 -24.14
N THR A 43 19.07 -19.04 -23.29
CA THR A 43 18.17 -20.13 -23.69
C THR A 43 16.73 -19.63 -23.83
N MET A 44 15.89 -20.38 -24.54
CA MET A 44 14.45 -20.09 -24.63
C MET A 44 13.78 -20.03 -23.25
N PHE A 45 14.21 -20.87 -22.31
CA PHE A 45 13.71 -20.86 -20.94
C PHE A 45 14.07 -19.57 -20.20
N SER A 46 15.29 -19.03 -20.37
CA SER A 46 15.67 -17.78 -19.71
C SER A 46 14.98 -16.56 -20.30
N LEU A 47 14.64 -16.59 -21.59
CA LEU A 47 13.77 -15.59 -22.21
C LEU A 47 12.36 -15.63 -21.61
N LEU A 48 11.79 -16.81 -21.39
CA LEU A 48 10.49 -16.95 -20.73
C LEU A 48 10.51 -16.40 -19.29
N TYR A 49 11.57 -16.68 -18.53
CA TYR A 49 11.76 -16.09 -17.20
C TYR A 49 11.87 -14.57 -17.24
N LEU A 50 12.61 -14.01 -18.20
CA LEU A 50 12.70 -12.55 -18.37
C LEU A 50 11.34 -11.93 -18.63
N ILE A 51 10.54 -12.51 -19.53
CA ILE A 51 9.17 -12.04 -19.81
C ILE A 51 8.31 -12.10 -18.55
N PHE A 52 8.31 -13.23 -17.86
CA PHE A 52 7.54 -13.41 -16.63
C PHE A 52 7.93 -12.39 -15.54
N LEU A 53 9.23 -12.23 -15.29
CA LEU A 53 9.73 -11.27 -14.30
C LEU A 53 9.46 -9.82 -14.70
N SER A 54 9.46 -9.52 -16.01
CA SER A 54 9.08 -8.20 -16.53
C SER A 54 7.61 -7.89 -16.28
N ILE A 55 6.73 -8.88 -16.46
CA ILE A 55 5.29 -8.74 -16.12
C ILE A 55 5.13 -8.49 -14.61
N VAL A 56 5.84 -9.24 -13.77
CA VAL A 56 5.83 -9.03 -12.31
C VAL A 56 6.31 -7.63 -11.94
N ALA A 57 7.43 -7.17 -12.52
CA ALA A 57 7.93 -5.81 -12.31
C ALA A 57 6.92 -4.73 -12.72
N LEU A 58 6.22 -4.94 -13.85
CA LEU A 58 5.17 -4.03 -14.32
C LEU A 58 4.01 -3.92 -13.31
N PHE A 59 3.62 -5.02 -12.65
CA PHE A 59 2.63 -4.96 -11.57
C PHE A 59 3.09 -4.11 -10.38
N TYR A 60 4.37 -4.17 -10.02
CA TYR A 60 4.93 -3.32 -8.97
C TYR A 60 4.97 -1.84 -9.39
N PHE A 61 5.38 -1.54 -10.63
CA PHE A 61 5.33 -0.18 -11.16
C PHE A 61 3.91 0.37 -11.22
N ALA A 62 2.94 -0.42 -11.65
CA ALA A 62 1.53 -0.01 -11.65
C ALA A 62 1.03 0.36 -10.24
N ARG A 63 1.56 -0.29 -9.20
CA ARG A 63 1.21 -0.05 -7.80
C ARG A 63 1.88 1.20 -7.21
N MET A 64 2.97 1.69 -7.79
CA MET A 64 3.63 2.96 -7.45
C MET A 64 2.65 4.15 -7.45
N PHE A 65 1.65 4.11 -8.33
CA PHE A 65 0.63 5.14 -8.52
C PHE A 65 -0.64 4.91 -7.68
N SER A 66 -0.57 4.08 -6.65
CA SER A 66 -1.68 3.88 -5.73
C SER A 66 -1.94 5.15 -4.93
N THR A 67 -3.20 5.61 -4.91
CA THR A 67 -3.63 6.77 -4.14
C THR A 67 -4.72 6.38 -3.14
N MET A 68 -4.72 7.06 -2.01
CA MET A 68 -5.78 7.01 -1.01
C MET A 68 -5.97 8.41 -0.46
N ILE A 69 -7.21 8.86 -0.41
CA ILE A 69 -7.59 10.17 0.11
C ILE A 69 -8.70 9.94 1.12
N ILE A 70 -8.51 10.43 2.34
CA ILE A 70 -9.53 10.46 3.38
C ILE A 70 -10.07 11.89 3.39
N ASP A 71 -11.35 12.08 3.09
CA ASP A 71 -12.04 13.37 3.09
C ASP A 71 -13.00 13.41 4.27
N LEU A 72 -12.64 14.18 5.30
CA LEU A 72 -13.47 14.30 6.51
C LEU A 72 -14.69 15.19 6.29
N GLY A 73 -14.61 16.18 5.38
CA GLY A 73 -15.72 17.08 5.08
C GLY A 73 -16.86 16.36 4.37
N ASN A 74 -16.51 15.49 3.41
CA ASN A 74 -17.48 14.67 2.67
C ASN A 74 -17.74 13.29 3.33
N GLN A 75 -17.07 12.97 4.43
CA GLN A 75 -17.10 11.66 5.09
C GLN A 75 -16.84 10.48 4.13
N THR A 76 -15.81 10.57 3.28
CA THR A 76 -15.46 9.50 2.33
C THR A 76 -13.99 9.11 2.30
N ILE A 77 -13.70 7.88 1.87
CA ILE A 77 -12.39 7.40 1.44
C ILE A 77 -12.43 7.19 -0.07
N THR A 78 -11.58 7.92 -0.79
CA THR A 78 -11.29 7.66 -2.20
C THR A 78 -10.05 6.78 -2.31
N TYR A 79 -10.19 5.60 -2.94
CA TYR A 79 -9.12 4.62 -3.06
C TYR A 79 -8.90 4.20 -4.51
N LYS A 80 -7.63 4.27 -4.95
CA LYS A 80 -7.16 3.76 -6.24
C LYS A 80 -5.96 2.84 -6.01
N PRO A 81 -6.13 1.50 -6.11
CA PRO A 81 -5.08 0.55 -5.74
C PRO A 81 -3.89 0.47 -6.71
N THR A 82 -4.09 0.75 -7.99
CA THR A 82 -3.05 0.78 -9.02
C THR A 82 -3.41 1.80 -10.10
N LEU A 83 -2.45 2.12 -10.99
CA LEU A 83 -2.67 3.02 -12.13
C LEU A 83 -3.89 2.65 -12.98
N TYR A 84 -4.08 1.35 -13.24
CA TYR A 84 -5.14 0.80 -14.10
C TYR A 84 -6.44 0.48 -13.35
N SER A 85 -6.47 0.59 -12.03
CA SER A 85 -7.68 0.32 -11.25
C SER A 85 -8.64 1.50 -11.32
N ALA A 86 -9.94 1.21 -11.40
CA ALA A 86 -10.96 2.23 -11.20
C ALA A 86 -10.86 2.82 -9.78
N THR A 87 -11.03 4.14 -9.69
CA THR A 87 -11.18 4.83 -8.40
C THR A 87 -12.48 4.39 -7.76
N LYS A 88 -12.41 4.00 -6.47
CA LYS A 88 -13.58 3.64 -5.68
C LYS A 88 -13.73 4.61 -4.53
N VAL A 89 -14.96 5.02 -4.26
CA VAL A 89 -15.30 5.90 -3.14
C VAL A 89 -16.11 5.09 -2.14
N TYR A 90 -15.75 5.24 -0.88
CA TYR A 90 -16.30 4.52 0.25
C TYR A 90 -16.76 5.52 1.31
N SER A 91 -17.85 5.26 2.01
CA SER A 91 -18.26 6.09 3.15
C SER A 91 -17.40 5.77 4.37
N LEU A 92 -17.02 6.78 5.15
CA LEU A 92 -16.34 6.59 6.44
C LEU A 92 -17.21 5.83 7.44
N ASN A 93 -18.54 5.96 7.34
CA ASN A 93 -19.49 5.29 8.22
C ASN A 93 -19.50 3.76 8.03
N ASN A 94 -18.95 3.27 6.91
CA ASN A 94 -18.88 1.85 6.59
C ASN A 94 -17.55 1.22 7.03
N ILE A 95 -16.66 1.98 7.67
CA ILE A 95 -15.41 1.44 8.21
C ILE A 95 -15.73 0.58 9.42
N THR A 96 -15.33 -0.68 9.35
CA THR A 96 -15.56 -1.65 10.43
C THR A 96 -14.34 -1.86 11.30
N ASP A 97 -13.14 -1.86 10.72
CA ASP A 97 -11.91 -2.19 11.43
C ASP A 97 -10.65 -1.65 10.71
N LEU A 98 -9.58 -1.54 11.47
CA LEU A 98 -8.22 -1.23 11.04
C LEU A 98 -7.31 -2.37 11.47
N SER A 99 -6.68 -3.05 10.52
CA SER A 99 -5.91 -4.25 10.86
C SER A 99 -4.59 -4.36 10.15
N MET A 100 -3.69 -5.11 10.77
CA MET A 100 -2.38 -5.44 10.25
C MET A 100 -2.27 -6.95 10.01
N SER A 101 -1.66 -7.33 8.90
CA SER A 101 -1.30 -8.72 8.61
C SER A 101 0.19 -8.82 8.35
N SER A 102 0.85 -9.70 9.10
CA SER A 102 2.25 -10.05 8.94
C SER A 102 2.38 -11.50 8.42
N LYS A 103 3.22 -11.71 7.40
CA LYS A 103 3.56 -13.03 6.86
C LYS A 103 5.04 -13.10 6.52
N ILE A 104 5.70 -14.18 6.91
CA ILE A 104 7.11 -14.42 6.58
C ILE A 104 7.18 -15.22 5.29
N TYR A 105 7.97 -14.74 4.32
CA TYR A 105 8.28 -15.44 3.08
C TYR A 105 9.78 -15.67 2.99
N VAL A 106 10.20 -16.94 3.12
CA VAL A 106 11.61 -17.37 3.13
C VAL A 106 12.40 -16.71 4.27
N LEU A 107 12.84 -15.46 4.09
CA LEU A 107 13.55 -14.64 5.08
C LEU A 107 12.99 -13.22 5.20
N VAL A 108 12.00 -12.85 4.41
CA VAL A 108 11.44 -11.50 4.35
C VAL A 108 10.10 -11.47 5.09
N LEU A 109 10.04 -10.68 6.16
CA LEU A 109 8.78 -10.34 6.83
C LEU A 109 8.00 -9.36 5.94
N ASN A 110 6.82 -9.75 5.49
CA ASN A 110 5.88 -8.91 4.76
C ASN A 110 4.78 -8.43 5.71
N VAL A 111 4.72 -7.13 5.97
CA VAL A 111 3.70 -6.52 6.83
C VAL A 111 2.80 -5.63 5.98
N ARG A 112 1.49 -5.78 6.11
CA ARG A 112 0.48 -5.01 5.36
C ARG A 112 -0.55 -4.44 6.31
N ALA A 113 -0.87 -3.16 6.15
CA ALA A 113 -1.94 -2.49 6.88
C ALA A 113 -3.19 -2.35 5.99
N PHE A 114 -4.37 -2.48 6.58
CA PHE A 114 -5.67 -2.45 5.91
C PHE A 114 -6.70 -1.60 6.66
N ILE A 115 -7.56 -0.92 5.91
CA ILE A 115 -8.86 -0.41 6.37
C ILE A 115 -9.92 -1.40 5.87
N TRP A 116 -10.78 -1.91 6.74
CA TRP A 116 -11.94 -2.71 6.36
C TRP A 116 -13.15 -1.82 6.15
N VAL A 117 -13.73 -1.88 4.95
CA VAL A 117 -14.97 -1.18 4.59
C VAL A 117 -15.93 -2.17 3.95
N ASP A 118 -17.14 -2.32 4.49
CA ASP A 118 -18.16 -3.26 3.97
C ASP A 118 -17.57 -4.66 3.72
N ASN A 119 -16.82 -5.21 4.69
CA ASN A 119 -16.09 -6.48 4.60
C ASN A 119 -15.01 -6.55 3.49
N LYS A 120 -14.57 -5.42 2.93
CA LYS A 120 -13.48 -5.34 1.94
C LYS A 120 -12.24 -4.72 2.56
N ALA A 121 -11.10 -5.41 2.45
CA ALA A 121 -9.81 -4.91 2.92
C ALA A 121 -9.17 -3.95 1.90
N LEU A 122 -9.12 -2.67 2.22
CA LEU A 122 -8.39 -1.64 1.48
C LEU A 122 -6.96 -1.57 2.01
N ARG A 123 -5.98 -1.98 1.22
CA ARG A 123 -4.57 -1.94 1.64
C ARG A 123 -4.07 -0.50 1.66
N ILE A 124 -3.70 -0.02 2.85
CA ILE A 124 -3.22 1.34 3.06
C ILE A 124 -1.72 1.45 3.08
N GLY A 125 -1.02 0.36 3.41
CA GLY A 125 0.44 0.36 3.43
C GLY A 125 1.01 -1.05 3.34
N GLN A 126 2.29 -1.10 3.00
CA GLN A 126 3.09 -2.31 3.14
C GLN A 126 4.51 -1.94 3.62
N SER A 127 5.08 -2.77 4.47
CA SER A 127 6.47 -2.70 4.89
C SER A 127 7.12 -4.07 4.73
N LEU A 128 8.42 -4.07 4.47
CA LEU A 128 9.24 -5.27 4.48
C LEU A 128 10.18 -5.22 5.68
N MET A 129 10.47 -6.38 6.27
CA MET A 129 11.40 -6.59 7.39
C MET A 129 10.96 -6.02 8.76
N THR A 130 10.23 -4.91 8.80
CA THR A 130 9.79 -4.29 10.07
C THR A 130 8.30 -3.95 10.09
N PRO A 131 7.56 -4.25 11.19
CA PRO A 131 6.15 -3.89 11.33
C PRO A 131 5.94 -2.43 11.74
N LYS A 132 6.91 -1.82 12.42
CA LYS A 132 6.79 -0.50 13.05
C LYS A 132 6.23 0.60 12.13
N PRO A 133 6.66 0.74 10.85
CA PRO A 133 6.09 1.76 9.96
C PRO A 133 4.60 1.55 9.66
N MET A 134 4.11 0.31 9.69
CA MET A 134 2.70 -0.02 9.46
C MET A 134 1.86 0.22 10.70
N GLU A 135 2.41 -0.04 11.89
CA GLU A 135 1.79 0.31 13.17
C GLU A 135 1.62 1.83 13.29
N GLU A 136 2.69 2.61 13.05
CA GLU A 136 2.62 4.08 13.05
C GLU A 136 1.60 4.61 12.01
N LEU A 137 1.53 3.99 10.83
CA LEU A 137 0.57 4.34 9.79
C LEU A 137 -0.87 4.05 10.24
N LEU A 138 -1.12 2.92 10.91
CA LEU A 138 -2.44 2.61 11.46
C LEU A 138 -2.85 3.61 12.53
N ILE A 139 -1.96 3.91 13.50
CA ILE A 139 -2.22 4.90 14.56
C ILE A 139 -2.52 6.29 13.96
N GLU A 140 -1.76 6.73 12.95
CA GLU A 140 -2.07 7.99 12.25
C GLU A 140 -3.44 7.94 11.57
N THR A 141 -3.79 6.80 10.96
CA THR A 141 -5.09 6.60 10.31
C THR A 141 -6.23 6.61 11.32
N GLU A 142 -6.07 5.94 12.47
CA GLU A 142 -7.04 5.97 13.60
C GLU A 142 -7.25 7.38 14.12
N LYS A 143 -6.17 8.15 14.27
CA LYS A 143 -6.23 9.54 14.71
C LYS A 143 -6.95 10.44 13.71
N ILE A 144 -6.75 10.23 12.40
CA ILE A 144 -7.46 10.97 11.34
C ILE A 144 -8.95 10.60 11.32
N LEU A 145 -9.28 9.31 11.51
CA LEU A 145 -10.65 8.80 11.50
C LEU A 145 -11.40 9.05 12.82
N GLY A 146 -10.70 9.48 13.88
CA GLY A 146 -11.31 9.79 15.18
C GLY A 146 -11.66 8.57 16.02
N PHE A 147 -11.12 7.38 15.74
CA PHE A 147 -11.39 6.17 16.53
C PHE A 147 -10.93 6.30 17.99
N ASN A 148 -9.86 7.04 18.25
CA ASN A 148 -9.30 7.20 19.59
C ASN A 148 -10.25 7.92 20.57
N ASN A 149 -11.19 8.74 20.08
CA ASN A 149 -12.15 9.47 20.92
C ASN A 149 -13.37 8.63 21.34
N ARG A 150 -13.52 7.41 20.80
CA ARG A 150 -14.61 6.49 21.16
C ARG A 150 -14.28 5.64 22.40
N SER A 151 -13.01 5.51 22.75
CA SER A 151 -12.51 4.69 23.87
C SER A 151 -12.54 5.41 25.22
N GLU A 152 -12.63 6.74 25.25
CA GLU A 152 -12.62 7.52 26.51
C GLU A 152 -14.03 7.84 27.06
N ASN A 153 -15.08 7.49 26.30
CA ASN A 153 -16.49 7.71 26.68
C ASN A 153 -17.27 6.40 26.87
N GLY A 154 -16.58 5.31 27.20
CA GLY A 154 -17.15 3.99 27.50
C GLY A 154 -16.93 3.58 28.94
#